data_AF-A0AA96EGI7-F1
#
_entry.id   AF-A0AA96EGI7-F1
#
_cell.length_a   1.000
_cell.length_b   1.000
_cell.length_c   1.000
_cell.angle_alpha   90.00
_cell.angle_beta   90.00
_cell.angle_gamma   90.00
#
_symmetry.space_group_name_H-M   'P 1'
#
loop_
_entity.id
_entity.type
_entity.pdbx_description
1 polymer ?
#
loop_
_entity_poly.entity_id
_entity_poly.type
_entity_poly.pdbx_seq_one_letter_code
_entity_poly.pdbx_strand_id
1 'polypeptide(L)'
;MNASAWDEFQQRLACDGDWLVESEPLVLPLDGRVAAGYIERNLSALGMLDALEERAADLPDDDDPIVLEMARLDAKLTALVHIINRVLIPDALTRPRHPLRFNAVGALLPPELAPAGAALLLRIRLDGCPSLPLELPASVERRLPNGRVFVTFETISEALREDLERLVFRHHRRRVAVTRQGHVPTT
;
A
#
# COMPACT_ATOMS: atom_id res chain seq x y z
N MET A 1 2.25 -24.06 -20.23
CA MET A 1 1.86 -22.73 -20.73
C MET A 1 1.98 -21.80 -19.53
N ASN A 2 3.00 -20.93 -19.48
CA ASN A 2 3.13 -19.97 -18.38
C ASN A 2 1.96 -19.00 -18.48
N ALA A 3 1.20 -18.83 -17.40
CA ALA A 3 0.20 -17.77 -17.31
C ALA A 3 0.91 -16.42 -17.54
N SER A 4 0.29 -15.51 -18.30
CA SER A 4 0.84 -14.17 -18.40
C SER A 4 0.76 -13.47 -17.04
N ALA A 5 1.69 -12.57 -16.72
CA ALA A 5 1.63 -11.83 -15.45
C ALA A 5 0.33 -11.01 -15.35
N TRP A 6 -0.26 -10.60 -16.48
CA TRP A 6 -1.63 -10.10 -16.53
C TRP A 6 -2.68 -11.10 -16.03
N ASP A 7 -2.64 -12.36 -16.46
CA ASP A 7 -3.62 -13.37 -16.03
C ASP A 7 -3.48 -13.66 -14.54
N GLU A 8 -2.24 -13.76 -14.06
CA GLU A 8 -1.92 -13.94 -12.64
C GLU A 8 -2.44 -12.75 -11.81
N PHE A 9 -2.21 -11.52 -12.28
CA PHE A 9 -2.74 -10.31 -11.64
C PHE A 9 -4.27 -10.31 -11.56
N GLN A 10 -4.96 -10.71 -12.64
CA GLN A 10 -6.42 -10.71 -12.67
C GLN A 10 -7.05 -11.75 -11.75
N GLN A 11 -6.41 -12.91 -11.58
CA GLN A 11 -6.91 -14.03 -10.77
C GLN A 11 -6.65 -13.85 -9.27
N ARG A 12 -5.68 -13.02 -8.90
CA ARG A 12 -5.35 -12.74 -7.50
C ARG A 12 -6.24 -11.64 -6.90
N LEU A 13 -6.44 -11.72 -5.59
CA LEU A 13 -6.99 -10.60 -4.82
C LEU A 13 -6.11 -9.36 -5.05
N ALA A 14 -6.73 -8.19 -4.97
CA ALA A 14 -6.04 -6.92 -5.16
C ALA A 14 -6.60 -5.86 -4.20
N CYS A 15 -5.71 -4.96 -3.80
CA CYS A 15 -6.12 -3.67 -3.26
C CYS A 15 -6.74 -2.87 -4.40
N ASP A 16 -7.94 -2.37 -4.17
CA ASP A 16 -8.68 -1.51 -5.09
C ASP A 16 -9.21 -0.33 -4.26
N GLY A 17 -9.10 0.89 -4.80
CA GLY A 17 -9.56 2.11 -4.13
C GLY A 17 -8.85 3.36 -4.65
N ASP A 18 -9.12 4.49 -4.01
CA ASP A 18 -8.44 5.75 -4.28
C ASP A 18 -7.24 5.90 -3.33
N TRP A 19 -6.05 6.06 -3.89
CA TRP A 19 -4.80 6.09 -3.13
C TRP A 19 -4.01 7.37 -3.43
N LEU A 20 -3.21 7.82 -2.47
CA LEU A 20 -2.18 8.82 -2.73
C LEU A 20 -1.01 8.13 -3.45
N VAL A 21 -0.89 8.37 -4.75
CA VAL A 21 0.03 7.66 -5.62
C VAL A 21 0.81 8.64 -6.46
N GLU A 22 2.09 8.34 -6.65
CA GLU A 22 2.99 9.11 -7.50
C GLU A 22 3.72 8.16 -8.44
N SER A 23 3.88 8.56 -9.71
CA SER A 23 4.63 7.81 -10.70
C SER A 23 5.79 8.66 -11.20
N GLU A 24 7.01 8.14 -11.09
CA GLU A 24 8.21 8.80 -11.62
C GLU A 24 8.87 7.91 -12.67
N PRO A 25 9.30 8.44 -13.83
CA PRO A 25 10.05 7.66 -14.81
C PRO A 25 11.30 7.02 -14.19
N LEU A 26 11.53 5.76 -14.50
CA LEU A 26 12.68 4.99 -14.01
C LEU A 26 13.39 4.33 -15.18
N VAL A 27 14.72 4.20 -15.09
CA VAL A 27 15.52 3.47 -16.06
C VAL A 27 15.85 2.10 -15.47
N LEU A 28 15.61 1.05 -16.25
CA LEU A 28 15.95 -0.34 -15.93
C LEU A 28 17.11 -0.81 -16.84
N PRO A 29 17.91 -1.80 -16.40
CA PRO A 29 17.84 -2.51 -15.12
C PRO A 29 18.36 -1.66 -13.95
N LEU A 30 17.86 -1.95 -12.74
CA LEU A 30 18.40 -1.35 -11.52
C LEU A 30 19.73 -1.99 -11.12
N ASP A 31 20.62 -1.19 -10.53
CA ASP A 31 21.76 -1.72 -9.76
C ASP A 31 21.21 -2.58 -8.60
N GLY A 32 21.83 -3.74 -8.35
CA GLY A 32 21.47 -4.64 -7.27
C GLY A 32 21.44 -3.97 -5.89
N ARG A 33 22.32 -3.00 -5.61
CA ARG A 33 22.27 -2.23 -4.35
C ARG A 33 21.03 -1.34 -4.27
N VAL A 34 20.66 -0.71 -5.37
CA VAL A 34 19.47 0.14 -5.45
C VAL A 34 18.20 -0.71 -5.32
N ALA A 35 18.16 -1.85 -6.00
CA ALA A 35 17.07 -2.82 -5.88
C ALA A 35 16.90 -3.33 -4.44
N ALA A 36 18.00 -3.71 -3.77
CA ALA A 36 17.98 -4.13 -2.37
C ALA A 36 17.46 -3.02 -1.44
N GLY A 37 17.87 -1.77 -1.67
CA GLY A 37 17.38 -0.63 -0.89
C GLY A 37 15.87 -0.40 -1.04
N TYR A 38 15.29 -0.63 -2.22
CA TYR A 38 13.82 -0.57 -2.37
C TYR A 38 13.12 -1.70 -1.62
N ILE A 39 13.65 -2.92 -1.68
CA ILE A 39 13.11 -4.07 -0.94
C ILE A 39 13.09 -3.78 0.57
N GLU A 40 14.20 -3.30 1.13
CA GLU A 40 14.32 -2.99 2.56
C GLU A 40 13.34 -1.92 3.01
N ARG A 41 13.20 -0.82 2.23
CA ARG A 41 12.24 0.26 2.52
C ARG A 41 10.80 -0.25 2.49
N ASN A 42 10.44 -1.08 1.52
CA ASN A 42 9.09 -1.64 1.43
C ASN A 42 8.78 -2.59 2.60
N LEU A 43 9.72 -3.47 2.96
CA LEU A 43 9.57 -4.36 4.13
C LEU A 43 9.42 -3.54 5.42
N SER A 44 10.23 -2.49 5.59
CA SER A 44 10.10 -1.60 6.73
C SER A 44 8.74 -0.90 6.78
N ALA A 45 8.26 -0.38 5.65
CA ALA A 45 6.95 0.27 5.55
C ALA A 45 5.79 -0.69 5.89
N LEU A 46 5.82 -1.91 5.35
CA LEU A 46 4.79 -2.93 5.62
C LEU A 46 4.84 -3.42 7.07
N GLY A 47 6.04 -3.64 7.62
CA GLY A 47 6.22 -4.02 9.01
C GLY A 47 5.71 -2.95 9.99
N MET A 48 5.95 -1.66 9.69
CA MET A 48 5.41 -0.57 10.52
C MET A 48 3.91 -0.43 10.39
N LEU A 49 3.34 -0.63 9.19
CA LEU A 49 1.89 -0.68 9.03
C LEU A 49 1.27 -1.80 9.87
N ASP A 50 1.87 -2.99 9.85
CA ASP A 50 1.38 -4.12 10.63
C ASP A 50 1.42 -3.85 12.14
N ALA A 51 2.53 -3.29 12.64
CA ALA A 51 2.67 -2.92 14.05
C ALA A 51 1.66 -1.84 14.49
N LEU A 52 1.40 -0.84 13.64
CA LEU A 52 0.41 0.21 13.93
C LEU A 52 -1.02 -0.35 13.96
N GLU A 53 -1.33 -1.29 13.06
CA GLU A 53 -2.67 -1.88 12.98
C GLU A 53 -2.93 -2.92 14.07
N GLU A 54 -1.92 -3.65 14.55
CA GLU A 54 -2.03 -4.55 15.72
C GLU A 54 -2.39 -3.76 16.99
N ARG A 55 -1.70 -2.64 17.23
CA ARG A 55 -1.99 -1.74 18.37
C ARG A 55 -3.41 -1.20 18.35
N ALA A 56 -3.95 -0.90 17.16
CA ALA A 56 -5.32 -0.41 17.04
C ALA A 56 -6.38 -1.47 17.35
N ALA A 57 -6.03 -2.77 17.33
CA ALA A 57 -6.93 -3.87 17.68
C ALA A 57 -6.92 -4.15 19.20
N ASP A 58 -5.81 -3.91 19.88
CA ASP A 58 -5.62 -4.13 21.31
C ASP A 58 -6.03 -2.92 22.15
N LEU A 59 -7.31 -2.51 22.10
CA LEU A 59 -7.89 -1.62 23.12
C LEU A 59 -8.44 -2.46 24.28
N PRO A 60 -7.80 -2.46 25.46
CA PRO A 60 -8.26 -3.21 26.61
C PRO A 60 -9.41 -2.48 27.32
N ASP A 61 -10.42 -3.25 27.71
CA ASP A 61 -11.58 -2.83 28.53
C ASP A 61 -11.30 -3.04 30.03
N ASP A 62 -10.02 -3.06 30.44
CA ASP A 62 -9.58 -3.52 31.77
C ASP A 62 -8.90 -2.40 32.59
N ASP A 63 -9.38 -2.19 33.82
CA ASP A 63 -8.97 -1.13 34.76
C ASP A 63 -7.65 -1.45 35.50
N ASP A 64 -6.75 -2.23 34.90
CA ASP A 64 -5.44 -2.51 35.50
C ASP A 64 -4.52 -1.26 35.37
N PRO A 65 -3.93 -0.76 36.47
CA PRO A 65 -3.01 0.38 36.44
C PRO A 65 -1.84 0.24 35.44
N ILE A 66 -1.35 -0.98 35.20
CA ILE A 66 -0.28 -1.24 34.21
C ILE A 66 -0.84 -1.08 32.80
N VAL A 67 -2.05 -1.58 32.57
CA VAL A 67 -2.76 -1.46 31.29
C VAL A 67 -3.07 0.00 30.97
N LEU A 68 -3.46 0.79 31.98
CA LEU A 68 -3.68 2.24 31.82
C LEU A 68 -2.40 3.00 31.45
N GLU A 69 -1.26 2.67 32.07
CA GLU A 69 0.02 3.28 31.67
C GLU A 69 0.47 2.83 30.27
N MET A 70 0.20 1.58 29.87
CA MET A 70 0.42 1.11 28.50
C MET A 70 -0.46 1.87 27.49
N ALA A 71 -1.74 2.06 27.80
CA ALA A 71 -2.66 2.85 26.97
C ALA A 71 -2.20 4.31 26.87
N ARG A 72 -1.68 4.89 27.96
CA ARG A 72 -1.13 6.26 27.95
C ARG A 72 0.15 6.36 27.10
N LEU A 73 1.01 5.34 27.13
CA LEU A 73 2.18 5.27 26.24
C LEU A 73 1.77 5.10 24.78
N ASP A 74 0.74 4.29 24.50
CA ASP A 74 0.18 4.14 23.17
C ASP A 74 -0.36 5.45 22.61
N ALA A 75 -1.15 6.19 23.40
CA ALA A 75 -1.64 7.51 23.00
C ALA A 75 -0.51 8.49 22.66
N LYS A 76 0.60 8.47 23.42
CA LYS A 76 1.77 9.32 23.14
C LYS A 76 2.48 8.92 21.84
N LEU A 77 2.63 7.62 21.60
CA LEU A 77 3.26 7.12 20.37
C LEU A 77 2.40 7.43 19.14
N THR A 78 1.09 7.20 19.23
CA THR A 78 0.12 7.56 18.18
C THR A 78 0.15 9.05 17.90
N ALA A 79 0.20 9.90 18.94
CA ALA A 79 0.33 11.35 18.77
C ALA A 79 1.65 11.74 18.07
N LEU A 80 2.77 11.11 18.41
CA LEU A 80 4.06 11.33 17.73
C LEU A 80 4.00 10.91 16.26
N VAL A 81 3.39 9.76 15.95
CA VAL A 81 3.18 9.31 14.56
C VAL A 81 2.33 10.32 13.80
N HIS A 82 1.24 10.83 14.38
CA HIS A 82 0.43 11.87 13.75
C HIS A 82 1.19 13.18 13.52
N ILE A 83 2.01 13.62 14.47
CA ILE A 83 2.82 14.83 14.32
C ILE A 83 3.85 14.63 13.22
N ILE A 84 4.56 13.50 13.21
CA ILE A 84 5.54 13.17 12.18
C ILE A 84 4.87 13.10 10.80
N ASN A 85 3.71 12.45 10.69
CA ASN A 85 2.94 12.41 9.45
C ASN A 85 2.53 13.82 8.97
N ARG A 86 2.10 14.70 9.89
CA ARG A 86 1.75 16.08 9.56
C ARG A 86 2.94 16.92 9.10
N VAL A 87 4.13 16.68 9.66
CA VAL A 87 5.36 17.41 9.33
C VAL A 87 6.00 16.89 8.05
N LEU A 88 6.08 15.56 7.87
CA LEU A 88 6.70 14.92 6.71
C LEU A 88 5.81 14.90 5.47
N ILE A 89 4.51 15.17 5.64
CA ILE A 89 3.56 15.23 4.53
C ILE A 89 2.76 16.54 4.59
N PRO A 90 3.41 17.71 4.44
CA PRO A 90 2.74 19.01 4.55
C PRO A 90 1.55 19.16 3.58
N ASP A 91 1.60 18.46 2.44
CA ASP A 91 0.67 18.57 1.32
C ASP A 91 -0.19 17.31 1.08
N ALA A 92 -0.29 16.39 2.06
CA ALA A 92 -1.11 15.17 1.89
C ALA A 92 -2.58 15.47 1.57
N LEU A 93 -3.08 16.61 2.06
CA LEU A 93 -4.46 17.07 1.89
C LEU A 93 -4.71 17.77 0.54
N THR A 94 -3.66 18.19 -0.16
CA THR A 94 -3.77 18.90 -1.45
C THR A 94 -3.45 17.98 -2.63
N ARG A 95 -2.71 16.89 -2.40
CA ARG A 95 -2.36 15.94 -3.46
C ARG A 95 -3.58 15.11 -3.88
N PRO A 96 -3.87 15.01 -5.20
CA PRO A 96 -4.99 14.21 -5.69
C PRO A 96 -4.78 12.73 -5.38
N ARG A 97 -5.87 12.06 -5.00
CA ARG A 97 -5.92 10.60 -4.93
C ARG A 97 -6.31 10.04 -6.29
N HIS A 98 -5.74 8.89 -6.64
CA HIS A 98 -5.96 8.24 -7.93
C HIS A 98 -6.56 6.85 -7.72
N PRO A 99 -7.51 6.43 -8.57
CA PRO A 99 -8.03 5.07 -8.54
C PRO A 99 -6.94 4.10 -8.98
N LEU A 100 -6.53 3.21 -8.07
CA LEU A 100 -5.46 2.24 -8.29
C LEU A 100 -5.93 0.85 -7.89
N ARG A 101 -5.63 -0.14 -8.75
CA ARG A 101 -5.73 -1.57 -8.41
C ARG A 101 -4.34 -2.20 -8.40
N PHE A 102 -3.92 -2.82 -7.31
CA PHE A 102 -2.59 -3.44 -7.20
C PHE A 102 -2.59 -4.70 -6.32
N ASN A 103 -1.65 -5.60 -6.57
CA ASN A 103 -1.33 -6.76 -5.73
C ASN A 103 0.17 -7.08 -5.83
N ALA A 104 0.63 -8.21 -5.26
CA ALA A 104 2.05 -8.54 -5.26
C ALA A 104 2.68 -8.80 -6.65
N VAL A 105 1.87 -8.93 -7.71
CA VAL A 105 2.35 -9.10 -9.10
C VAL A 105 2.60 -7.74 -9.76
N GLY A 106 1.71 -6.78 -9.54
CA GLY A 106 1.76 -5.51 -10.26
C GLY A 106 0.60 -4.57 -9.95
N ALA A 107 0.46 -3.55 -10.77
CA ALA A 107 -0.55 -2.51 -10.63
C ALA A 107 -1.18 -2.12 -11.97
N LEU A 108 -2.47 -1.79 -11.92
CA LEU A 108 -3.21 -1.19 -13.02
C LEU A 108 -3.36 0.31 -12.78
N LEU A 109 -2.57 1.09 -13.50
CA LEU A 109 -2.48 2.54 -13.38
C LEU A 109 -3.58 3.22 -14.21
N PRO A 110 -4.17 4.31 -13.69
CA PRO A 110 -5.03 5.17 -14.49
C PRO A 110 -4.17 6.02 -15.47
N PRO A 111 -4.77 6.59 -16.53
CA PRO A 111 -4.03 7.32 -17.56
C PRO A 111 -3.15 8.46 -17.03
N GLU A 112 -3.56 9.09 -15.93
CA GLU A 112 -2.84 10.22 -15.31
C GLU A 112 -1.49 9.80 -14.70
N LEU A 113 -1.35 8.52 -14.34
CA LEU A 113 -0.13 7.93 -13.78
C LEU A 113 0.62 7.05 -14.79
N ALA A 114 0.15 6.99 -16.03
CA ALA A 114 0.78 6.20 -17.08
C ALA A 114 2.17 6.77 -17.41
N PRO A 115 3.26 6.00 -17.33
CA PRO A 115 4.56 6.50 -17.72
C PRO A 115 4.62 6.74 -19.23
N ALA A 116 5.39 7.74 -19.65
CA ALA A 116 5.76 7.90 -21.07
C ALA A 116 6.75 6.81 -21.52
N GLY A 117 7.62 6.36 -20.60
CA GLY A 117 8.63 5.34 -20.85
C GLY A 117 8.15 3.90 -20.65
N ALA A 118 9.13 2.98 -20.60
CA ALA A 118 8.91 1.55 -20.38
C ALA A 118 8.96 1.13 -18.90
N ALA A 119 9.38 2.02 -18.00
CA ALA A 119 9.47 1.74 -16.57
C ALA A 119 9.24 3.00 -15.73
N LEU A 120 8.85 2.76 -14.49
CA LEU A 120 8.57 3.80 -13.50
C LEU A 120 8.90 3.31 -12.08
N LEU A 121 9.05 4.25 -11.17
CA LEU A 121 8.91 4.01 -9.74
C LEU A 121 7.50 4.42 -9.32
N LEU A 122 6.74 3.46 -8.82
CA LEU A 122 5.41 3.69 -8.27
C LEU A 122 5.52 3.91 -6.76
N ARG A 123 5.12 5.09 -6.28
CA ARG A 123 5.04 5.38 -4.85
C ARG A 123 3.59 5.33 -4.38
N ILE A 124 3.27 4.44 -3.44
CA ILE A 124 1.92 4.27 -2.89
C ILE A 124 1.96 4.61 -1.40
N ARG A 125 1.26 5.66 -0.99
CA ARG A 125 1.10 5.99 0.43
C ARG A 125 -0.11 5.26 0.99
N LEU A 126 0.12 4.47 2.03
CA LEU A 126 -0.92 3.70 2.71
C LEU A 126 -1.54 4.56 3.81
N ASP A 127 -2.88 4.56 3.93
CA ASP A 127 -3.58 5.47 4.86
C ASP A 127 -3.20 5.22 6.33
N GLY A 128 -2.86 3.98 6.72
CA GLY A 128 -2.41 3.64 8.07
C GLY A 128 -0.98 4.08 8.40
N CYS A 129 -0.15 4.37 7.39
CA CYS A 129 1.23 4.83 7.58
C CYS A 129 1.71 5.69 6.39
N PRO A 130 1.15 6.91 6.20
CA PRO A 130 1.35 7.66 4.97
C PRO A 130 2.77 8.25 4.83
N SER A 131 3.55 8.31 5.92
CA SER A 131 4.94 8.80 5.93
C SER A 131 5.93 7.82 5.33
N LEU A 132 5.61 6.53 5.28
CA LEU A 132 6.43 5.47 4.71
C LEU A 132 5.73 4.89 3.47
N PRO A 133 5.86 5.52 2.29
CA PRO A 133 5.26 4.99 1.07
C PRO A 133 5.92 3.66 0.68
N LEU A 134 5.14 2.80 0.04
CA LEU A 134 5.71 1.72 -0.76
C LEU A 134 6.38 2.35 -1.99
N GLU A 135 7.62 1.98 -2.26
CA GLU A 135 8.41 2.40 -3.41
C GLU A 135 8.67 1.18 -4.30
N LEU A 136 7.86 1.00 -5.33
CA LEU A 136 7.81 -0.20 -6.16
C LEU A 136 8.31 0.10 -7.59
N PRO A 137 9.58 -0.20 -7.91
CA PRO A 137 10.06 -0.23 -9.28
C PRO A 137 9.20 -1.16 -10.14
N ALA A 138 8.74 -0.64 -11.28
CA ALA A 138 7.82 -1.36 -12.15
C ALA A 138 8.15 -1.15 -13.63
N SER A 139 7.91 -2.16 -14.44
CA SER A 139 8.00 -2.13 -15.90
C SER A 139 6.61 -2.17 -16.52
N VAL A 140 6.44 -1.48 -17.66
CA VAL A 140 5.19 -1.50 -18.42
C VAL A 140 5.10 -2.82 -19.17
N GLU A 141 4.16 -3.68 -18.77
CA GLU A 141 3.86 -4.92 -19.48
C GLU A 141 2.82 -4.67 -20.59
N ARG A 142 1.77 -3.90 -20.30
CA ARG A 142 0.65 -3.71 -21.23
C ARG A 142 -0.01 -2.35 -21.11
N ARG A 143 -0.29 -1.71 -22.25
CA ARG A 143 -1.17 -0.54 -22.34
C ARG A 143 -2.54 -1.00 -22.82
N LEU A 144 -3.60 -0.62 -22.10
CA LEU A 144 -4.97 -0.99 -22.41
C LEU A 144 -5.63 0.07 -23.31
N PRO A 145 -6.66 -0.30 -24.10
CA PRO A 145 -7.34 0.62 -25.03
C PRO A 145 -7.98 1.84 -24.35
N ASN A 146 -8.32 1.73 -23.07
CA ASN A 146 -8.93 2.81 -22.30
C ASN A 146 -7.88 3.75 -21.62
N GLY A 147 -6.63 3.69 -22.06
CA GLY A 147 -5.54 4.52 -21.55
C GLY A 147 -4.91 4.03 -20.24
N ARG A 148 -5.49 3.01 -19.58
CA ARG A 148 -4.88 2.40 -18.40
C ARG A 148 -3.62 1.63 -18.77
N VAL A 149 -2.69 1.54 -17.83
CA VAL A 149 -1.42 0.82 -18.04
C VAL A 149 -1.24 -0.22 -16.95
N PHE A 150 -1.02 -1.46 -17.36
CA PHE A 150 -0.61 -2.52 -16.45
C PHE A 150 0.91 -2.57 -16.37
N VAL A 151 1.40 -2.58 -15.14
CA VAL A 151 2.83 -2.61 -14.82
C VAL A 151 3.12 -3.77 -13.86
N THR A 152 4.27 -4.42 -14.07
CA THR A 152 4.77 -5.51 -13.21
C THR A 152 5.89 -5.01 -12.32
N PHE A 153 5.93 -5.49 -11.08
CA PHE A 153 6.97 -5.08 -10.14
C PHE A 153 8.27 -5.85 -10.36
N GLU A 154 9.40 -5.13 -10.42
CA GLU A 154 10.73 -5.69 -10.74
C GLU A 154 11.45 -6.23 -9.50
N THR A 155 11.28 -5.58 -8.34
CA THR A 155 12.06 -5.86 -7.12
C THR A 155 11.21 -6.51 -6.03
N ILE A 156 10.60 -7.66 -6.33
CA ILE A 156 9.78 -8.42 -5.37
C ILE A 156 10.59 -9.61 -4.86
N SER A 157 11.09 -9.50 -3.61
CA SER A 157 11.57 -10.66 -2.86
C SER A 157 10.40 -11.50 -2.35
N GLU A 158 10.65 -12.74 -1.94
CA GLU A 158 9.60 -13.61 -1.41
C GLU A 158 8.96 -13.01 -0.14
N ALA A 159 9.76 -12.50 0.79
CA ALA A 159 9.26 -11.82 1.98
C ALA A 159 8.38 -10.60 1.63
N LEU A 160 8.79 -9.80 0.65
CA LEU A 160 7.99 -8.64 0.23
C LEU A 160 6.68 -9.06 -0.45
N ARG A 161 6.70 -10.16 -1.21
CA ARG A 161 5.49 -10.76 -1.79
C ARG A 161 4.50 -11.17 -0.70
N GLU A 162 4.96 -11.91 0.30
CA GLU A 162 4.14 -12.37 1.42
C GLU A 162 3.50 -11.20 2.18
N ASP A 163 4.29 -10.16 2.48
CA ASP A 163 3.79 -8.97 3.18
C ASP A 163 2.76 -8.18 2.34
N LEU A 164 2.98 -8.05 1.03
CA LEU A 164 2.01 -7.45 0.11
C LEU A 164 0.71 -8.27 0.02
N GLU A 165 0.81 -9.60 -0.02
CA GLU A 165 -0.36 -10.48 -0.02
C GLU A 165 -1.17 -10.35 1.27
N ARG A 166 -0.48 -10.25 2.42
CA ARG A 166 -1.12 -10.00 3.73
C ARG A 166 -1.84 -8.65 3.75
N LEU A 167 -1.22 -7.59 3.23
CA LEU A 167 -1.84 -6.27 3.06
C LEU A 167 -3.12 -6.37 2.22
N VAL A 168 -3.04 -7.00 1.05
CA VAL A 168 -4.17 -7.17 0.12
C VAL A 168 -5.31 -7.92 0.77
N PHE A 169 -5.02 -9.03 1.46
CA PHE A 169 -6.03 -9.82 2.14
C PHE A 169 -6.74 -9.01 3.23
N ARG A 170 -5.98 -8.23 4.01
CA ARG A 170 -6.50 -7.36 5.07
C ARG A 170 -7.41 -6.27 4.51
N HIS A 171 -6.98 -5.58 3.45
CA HIS A 171 -7.77 -4.58 2.75
C HIS A 171 -9.09 -5.15 2.23
N HIS A 172 -9.02 -6.32 1.59
CA HIS A 172 -10.19 -7.02 1.09
C HIS A 172 -11.17 -7.36 2.22
N ARG A 173 -10.67 -7.92 3.34
CA ARG A 173 -11.49 -8.25 4.51
C ARG A 173 -12.21 -7.03 5.08
N ARG A 174 -11.54 -5.88 5.17
CA ARG A 174 -12.15 -4.61 5.62
C ARG A 174 -13.24 -4.14 4.68
N ARG A 175 -13.00 -4.15 3.36
CA ARG A 175 -14.02 -3.77 2.36
C ARG A 175 -15.28 -4.62 2.45
N VAL A 176 -15.13 -5.95 2.60
CA VAL A 176 -16.28 -6.86 2.74
C VAL A 176 -17.10 -6.57 4.02
N ALA A 177 -16.45 -6.20 5.13
CA ALA A 177 -17.13 -5.86 6.38
C ALA A 177 -17.97 -4.58 6.24
N VAL A 178 -17.43 -3.53 5.60
CA VAL A 178 -18.13 -2.26 5.36
C VAL A 178 -19.38 -2.46 4.51
N THR A 179 -19.30 -3.26 3.44
CA THR A 179 -20.46 -3.55 2.57
C THR A 179 -21.56 -4.31 3.30
N ARG A 180 -21.23 -5.14 4.29
CA ARG A 180 -22.23 -5.88 5.10
C ARG A 180 -22.93 -4.98 6.11
N GLN A 181 -22.24 -4.01 6.70
CA GLN A 181 -22.82 -3.07 7.68
C GLN A 181 -23.70 -1.99 7.02
N GLY A 182 -23.49 -1.69 5.74
CA GLY A 182 -24.36 -0.79 4.96
C GLY A 182 -25.72 -1.39 4.57
N HIS A 183 -25.95 -2.69 4.83
CA HIS A 183 -27.24 -3.34 4.65
C HIS A 183 -27.94 -3.54 6.00
N VAL A 184 -28.32 -2.44 6.65
CA VAL A 184 -29.36 -2.47 7.70
C VAL A 184 -30.69 -2.26 6.98
N PRO A 185 -31.56 -3.28 6.87
CA PRO A 185 -32.92 -3.06 6.41
C PRO A 185 -33.65 -2.28 7.50
N THR A 186 -34.01 -1.04 7.21
CA THR A 186 -35.07 -0.33 7.93
C THR A 186 -36.35 -1.13 7.80
N THR A 187 -36.73 -1.79 8.89
CA THR A 187 -38.10 -2.25 9.17
C THR A 187 -38.68 -1.39 10.27
#